data_AF-A0A3L7U376-F1
#
_entry.id   AF-A0A3L7U376-F1
#
_cell.length_a   1.000
_cell.length_b   1.000
_cell.length_c   1.000
_cell.angle_alpha   90.00
_cell.angle_beta   90.00
_cell.angle_gamma   90.00
#
_symmetry.space_group_name_H-M   'P 1'
#
loop_
_entity.id
_entity.type
_entity.pdbx_description
1 polymer ?
#
loop_
_entity_poly.entity_id
_entity_poly.type
_entity_poly.pdbx_seq_one_letter_code
_entity_poly.pdbx_strand_id
1 'polypeptide(L)'
;MMWAHYFGATLFALFGVACVIVTPLGLPGTWIMIGVAGATDAVVMWMWPAQPMPFGVSALVIAVLAGTAGEIVEFVAGALGAKAGGASRKGAVGSMIGSIIGLIIGTVLIPIPLAGSAIGAIAGAIAGAIIGEKMHGREMKDSLKPAAGAAIGRILGSLSKAPFALIAWCVLVWDAFK
;
A
#
# COMPACT_ATOMS: atom_id res chain seq x y z
N MET A 1 -32.47 -10.41 9.58
CA MET A 1 -33.05 -10.97 8.34
C MET A 1 -31.92 -11.46 7.45
N MET A 2 -31.97 -12.71 6.98
CA MET A 2 -30.87 -13.33 6.20
C MET A 2 -30.48 -12.51 4.95
N TRP A 3 -31.45 -11.89 4.27
CA TRP A 3 -31.20 -11.08 3.07
C TRP A 3 -30.35 -9.83 3.32
N ALA A 4 -30.47 -9.20 4.49
CA ALA A 4 -29.72 -7.98 4.81
C ALA A 4 -28.22 -8.27 5.01
N HIS A 5 -27.89 -9.44 5.58
CA HIS A 5 -26.51 -9.90 5.73
C HIS A 5 -25.86 -10.14 4.36
N TYR A 6 -26.49 -10.94 3.50
CA TYR A 6 -25.98 -11.20 2.14
C TYR A 6 -25.87 -9.93 1.29
N PHE A 7 -26.81 -9.00 1.45
CA PHE A 7 -26.75 -7.70 0.78
C PHE A 7 -25.52 -6.89 1.24
N GLY A 8 -25.27 -6.81 2.56
CA GLY A 8 -24.10 -6.15 3.12
C GLY A 8 -22.77 -6.78 2.67
N ALA A 9 -22.70 -8.12 2.72
CA ALA A 9 -21.53 -8.88 2.25
C ALA A 9 -21.24 -8.63 0.76
N THR A 10 -22.28 -8.55 -0.07
CA THR A 10 -22.16 -8.24 -1.49
C THR A 10 -21.63 -6.82 -1.72
N LEU A 11 -22.15 -5.82 -0.99
CA LEU A 11 -21.66 -4.45 -1.07
C LEU A 11 -20.19 -4.36 -0.64
N PHE A 12 -19.82 -5.03 0.46
CA PHE A 12 -18.44 -5.10 0.91
C PHE A 12 -17.53 -5.75 -0.15
N ALA A 13 -17.97 -6.86 -0.76
CA ALA A 13 -17.18 -7.53 -1.80
C ALA A 13 -16.90 -6.61 -3.00
N LEU A 14 -17.92 -5.89 -3.49
CA LEU A 14 -17.77 -4.92 -4.59
C LEU A 14 -16.87 -3.75 -4.22
N PHE A 15 -17.05 -3.20 -3.02
CA PHE A 15 -16.16 -2.17 -2.48
C PHE A 15 -14.71 -2.66 -2.36
N GLY A 16 -14.53 -3.89 -1.91
CA GLY A 16 -13.24 -4.53 -1.78
C GLY A 16 -12.51 -4.69 -3.13
N VAL A 17 -13.24 -4.98 -4.22
CA VAL A 17 -12.65 -5.00 -5.58
C VAL A 17 -12.08 -3.62 -5.94
N ALA A 18 -12.80 -2.54 -5.65
CA ALA A 18 -12.29 -1.18 -5.86
C ALA A 18 -11.03 -0.91 -5.03
N CYS A 19 -11.00 -1.35 -3.76
CA CYS A 19 -9.83 -1.24 -2.89
C CYS A 19 -8.61 -2.01 -3.43
N VAL A 20 -8.83 -3.21 -3.97
CA VAL A 20 -7.77 -4.02 -4.60
C VAL A 20 -7.22 -3.30 -5.84
N ILE A 21 -8.08 -2.75 -6.70
CA ILE A 21 -7.67 -2.05 -7.92
C ILE A 21 -6.83 -0.80 -7.64
N VAL A 22 -7.19 -0.04 -6.60
CA VAL A 22 -6.45 1.20 -6.27
C VAL A 22 -5.15 0.95 -5.52
N THR A 23 -5.00 -0.20 -4.85
CA THR A 23 -3.79 -0.55 -4.09
C THR A 23 -2.50 -0.48 -4.92
N PRO A 24 -2.40 -1.09 -6.12
CA PRO A 24 -1.19 -1.01 -6.94
C PRO A 24 -0.91 0.38 -7.52
N LEU A 25 -1.87 1.31 -7.43
CA LEU A 25 -1.69 2.72 -7.81
C LEU A 25 -1.02 3.53 -6.69
N GLY A 26 -0.60 2.90 -5.60
CA GLY A 26 0.04 3.55 -4.45
C GLY A 26 -0.94 4.12 -3.43
N LEU A 27 -2.25 3.85 -3.57
CA LEU A 27 -3.26 4.22 -2.58
C LEU A 27 -3.38 3.18 -1.46
N PRO A 28 -3.82 3.58 -0.25
CA PRO A 28 -3.96 2.68 0.90
C PRO A 28 -5.23 1.81 0.82
N GLY A 29 -5.56 1.27 -0.36
CA GLY A 29 -6.80 0.51 -0.60
C GLY A 29 -6.95 -0.71 0.32
N THR A 30 -5.88 -1.47 0.52
CA THR A 30 -5.88 -2.63 1.44
C THR A 30 -6.23 -2.22 2.87
N TRP A 31 -5.66 -1.10 3.36
CA TRP A 31 -5.92 -0.59 4.70
C TRP A 31 -7.32 -0.02 4.86
N ILE A 32 -7.83 0.65 3.83
CA ILE A 32 -9.21 1.13 3.78
C ILE A 32 -10.19 -0.05 3.90
N MET A 33 -9.96 -1.12 3.13
CA MET A 33 -10.78 -2.34 3.17
C MET A 33 -10.77 -3.00 4.55
N ILE A 34 -9.58 -3.18 5.15
CA ILE A 34 -9.42 -3.75 6.49
C ILE A 34 -10.10 -2.86 7.54
N GLY A 35 -9.94 -1.54 7.44
CA GLY A 35 -10.56 -0.57 8.34
C GLY A 35 -12.07 -0.63 8.31
N VAL A 36 -12.68 -0.74 7.13
CA VAL A 36 -14.13 -0.90 6.99
C VAL A 36 -14.61 -2.23 7.57
N ALA A 37 -13.88 -3.32 7.33
CA ALA A 37 -14.21 -4.63 7.90
C ALA A 37 -14.18 -4.59 9.44
N GLY A 38 -13.08 -4.09 10.01
CA GLY A 38 -12.93 -3.96 11.46
C GLY A 38 -13.92 -2.99 12.10
N ALA A 39 -14.24 -1.87 11.44
CA ALA A 39 -15.27 -0.94 11.91
C ALA A 39 -16.66 -1.58 11.88
N THR A 40 -16.96 -2.40 10.86
CA THR A 40 -18.22 -3.13 10.76
C THR A 40 -18.34 -4.13 11.91
N ASP A 41 -17.32 -4.93 12.18
CA ASP A 41 -17.28 -5.85 13.33
C ASP A 41 -17.48 -5.09 14.64
N ALA A 42 -16.77 -3.98 14.84
CA ALA A 42 -16.89 -3.16 16.05
C ALA A 42 -18.31 -2.61 16.26
N VAL A 43 -18.94 -2.10 15.20
CA VAL A 43 -20.33 -1.59 15.24
C VAL A 43 -21.32 -2.71 15.55
N VAL A 44 -21.18 -3.87 14.89
CA VAL A 44 -22.07 -5.02 15.13
C VAL A 44 -21.92 -5.53 16.56
N MET A 45 -20.70 -5.66 17.08
CA MET A 45 -20.48 -6.08 18.46
C MET A 45 -21.02 -5.08 19.48
N TRP A 46 -20.97 -3.77 19.18
CA TRP A 46 -21.48 -2.75 20.08
C TRP A 46 -23.01 -2.68 20.12
N MET A 47 -23.66 -2.75 18.95
CA MET A 47 -25.11 -2.63 18.84
C MET A 47 -25.84 -3.96 19.06
N TRP A 48 -25.22 -5.08 18.69
CA TRP A 48 -25.78 -6.44 18.75
C TRP A 48 -24.75 -7.45 19.26
N PRO A 49 -24.36 -7.41 20.55
CA PRO A 49 -23.30 -8.27 21.10
C PRO A 49 -23.62 -9.77 21.05
N ALA A 50 -24.88 -10.16 20.86
CA ALA A 50 -25.29 -11.55 20.72
C ALA A 50 -25.15 -12.10 19.28
N GLN A 51 -24.88 -11.23 18.29
CA GLN A 51 -24.63 -11.65 16.91
C GLN A 51 -23.16 -12.01 16.72
N PRO A 52 -22.82 -12.94 15.81
CA PRO A 52 -21.44 -13.19 15.44
C PRO A 52 -20.83 -11.98 14.70
N MET A 53 -19.50 -11.85 14.75
CA MET A 53 -18.79 -10.86 13.93
C MET A 53 -18.88 -11.24 12.44
N PRO A 54 -19.25 -10.31 11.56
CA PRO A 54 -19.25 -10.53 10.11
C PRO A 54 -17.90 -10.99 9.53
N PHE A 55 -16.78 -10.45 9.98
CA PHE A 55 -15.45 -10.79 9.45
C PHE A 55 -14.63 -11.63 10.42
N GLY A 56 -14.71 -11.34 11.71
CA GLY A 56 -14.04 -12.12 12.75
C GLY A 56 -12.54 -11.82 12.87
N VAL A 57 -11.99 -12.09 14.07
CA VAL A 57 -10.60 -11.75 14.41
C VAL A 57 -9.60 -12.45 13.50
N SER A 58 -9.84 -13.71 13.13
CA SER A 58 -8.92 -14.48 12.28
C SER A 58 -8.74 -13.86 10.90
N ALA A 59 -9.83 -13.51 10.21
CA ALA A 59 -9.75 -12.88 8.89
C ALA A 59 -9.10 -11.51 8.96
N LEU A 60 -9.42 -10.71 9.98
CA LEU A 60 -8.79 -9.41 10.21
C LEU A 60 -7.28 -9.55 10.43
N VAL A 61 -6.82 -10.51 11.24
CA VAL A 61 -5.40 -10.76 11.47
C VAL A 61 -4.70 -11.17 10.17
N ILE A 62 -5.28 -12.09 9.40
CA ILE A 62 -4.71 -12.52 8.11
C ILE A 62 -4.63 -11.34 7.14
N ALA A 63 -5.69 -10.53 7.06
CA ALA A 63 -5.74 -9.38 6.17
C ALA A 63 -4.71 -8.31 6.58
N VAL A 64 -4.55 -8.03 7.87
CA VAL A 64 -3.51 -7.13 8.39
C VAL A 64 -2.11 -7.65 8.05
N LEU A 65 -1.84 -8.93 8.27
CA LEU A 65 -0.54 -9.54 7.93
C LEU A 65 -0.25 -9.43 6.43
N ALA A 66 -1.24 -9.71 5.58
CA ALA A 66 -1.12 -9.56 4.13
C ALA A 66 -0.85 -8.09 3.75
N GLY A 67 -1.63 -7.15 4.28
CA GLY A 67 -1.45 -5.72 4.05
C GLY A 67 -0.06 -5.22 4.46
N THR A 68 0.39 -5.58 5.66
CA THR A 68 1.73 -5.25 6.15
C THR A 68 2.82 -5.87 5.27
N ALA A 69 2.68 -7.12 4.85
CA ALA A 69 3.64 -7.76 3.95
C ALA A 69 3.72 -7.01 2.60
N GLY A 70 2.58 -6.61 2.03
CA GLY A 70 2.54 -5.79 0.81
C GLY A 70 3.25 -4.45 0.96
N GLU A 71 3.05 -3.74 2.07
CA GLU A 71 3.78 -2.49 2.38
C GLU A 71 5.30 -2.74 2.44
N ILE A 72 5.72 -3.77 3.16
CA ILE A 72 7.16 -4.10 3.31
C ILE A 72 7.77 -4.40 1.95
N VAL A 73 7.13 -5.24 1.13
CA VAL A 73 7.64 -5.57 -0.21
C VAL A 73 7.73 -4.32 -1.08
N GLU A 74 6.75 -3.43 -1.03
CA GLU A 74 6.78 -2.17 -1.78
C GLU A 74 7.99 -1.29 -1.39
N PHE A 75 8.23 -1.10 -0.09
CA PHE A 75 9.37 -0.29 0.37
C PHE A 75 10.72 -0.93 0.06
N VAL A 76 10.82 -2.25 0.22
CA VAL A 76 12.04 -3.01 -0.08
C VAL A 76 12.32 -3.00 -1.58
N ALA A 77 11.31 -3.15 -2.43
CA ALA A 77 11.46 -3.10 -3.88
C ALA A 77 12.03 -1.76 -4.36
N GLY A 78 11.62 -0.63 -3.77
CA GLY A 78 12.22 0.68 -4.05
C GLY A 78 13.71 0.73 -3.71
N ALA A 79 14.10 0.23 -2.55
CA ALA A 79 15.50 0.17 -2.12
C ALA A 79 16.33 -0.80 -2.97
N LEU A 80 15.79 -1.98 -3.28
CA LEU A 80 16.42 -2.99 -4.13
C LEU A 80 16.56 -2.50 -5.57
N GLY A 81 15.56 -1.80 -6.11
CA GLY A 81 15.65 -1.15 -7.41
C GLY A 81 16.76 -0.11 -7.45
N ALA A 82 16.85 0.74 -6.42
CA ALA A 82 17.96 1.69 -6.29
C ALA A 82 19.32 0.96 -6.24
N LYS A 83 19.41 -0.11 -5.45
CA LYS A 83 20.61 -0.96 -5.33
C LYS A 83 21.00 -1.62 -6.64
N ALA A 84 20.03 -2.13 -7.41
CA ALA A 84 20.25 -2.69 -8.74
C ALA A 84 20.78 -1.64 -9.72
N GLY A 85 20.37 -0.38 -9.56
CA GLY A 85 20.95 0.78 -10.25
C GLY A 85 22.33 1.20 -9.74
N GLY A 86 22.90 0.51 -8.75
CA GLY A 86 24.23 0.77 -8.19
C GLY A 86 24.24 1.67 -6.96
N ALA A 87 23.10 1.95 -6.32
CA ALA A 87 23.03 2.87 -5.18
C ALA A 87 23.92 2.46 -4.00
N SER A 88 24.54 3.46 -3.35
CA SER A 88 25.13 3.28 -2.02
C SER A 88 24.05 2.96 -0.98
N ARG A 89 24.46 2.65 0.26
CA ARG A 89 23.50 2.47 1.36
C ARG A 89 22.74 3.76 1.65
N LYS A 90 23.40 4.92 1.54
CA LYS A 90 22.77 6.24 1.75
C LYS A 90 21.75 6.53 0.65
N GLY A 91 22.06 6.21 -0.61
CA GLY A 91 21.12 6.35 -1.73
C GLY A 91 19.87 5.49 -1.57
N ALA A 92 20.03 4.21 -1.19
CA ALA A 92 18.89 3.31 -0.99
C ALA A 92 17.99 3.74 0.19
N VAL A 93 18.57 4.17 1.32
CA VAL A 93 17.78 4.71 2.45
C VAL A 93 17.14 6.04 2.06
N GLY A 94 17.88 6.89 1.35
CA GLY A 94 17.38 8.15 0.83
C GLY A 94 16.18 7.97 -0.07
N SER A 95 16.18 6.98 -0.97
CA SER A 95 15.02 6.70 -1.83
C SER A 95 13.79 6.23 -1.06
N MET A 96 13.96 5.43 0.00
CA MET A 96 12.85 5.01 0.85
C MET A 96 12.20 6.22 1.55
N ILE A 97 13.01 7.03 2.23
CA ILE A 97 12.53 8.21 2.97
C ILE A 97 11.93 9.23 2.00
N GLY A 98 12.64 9.51 0.91
CA GLY A 98 12.18 10.41 -0.14
C GLY A 98 10.86 9.96 -0.74
N SER A 99 10.66 8.65 -0.97
CA SER A 99 9.38 8.12 -1.46
C SER A 99 8.22 8.40 -0.51
N ILE A 100 8.42 8.28 0.80
CA ILE A 100 7.37 8.55 1.80
C ILE A 100 7.03 10.05 1.81
N ILE A 101 8.06 10.90 1.89
CA ILE A 101 7.88 12.36 1.90
C ILE A 101 7.20 12.82 0.61
N GLY A 102 7.68 12.33 -0.53
CA GLY A 102 7.14 12.65 -1.84
C GLY A 102 5.70 12.19 -2.00
N LEU A 103 5.34 11.01 -1.48
CA LEU A 103 3.94 10.54 -1.46
C LEU A 103 3.05 11.53 -0.72
N ILE A 104 3.44 11.93 0.50
CA ILE A 104 2.67 12.87 1.33
C ILE A 104 2.52 14.22 0.62
N ILE A 105 3.63 14.78 0.13
CA ILE A 105 3.64 16.07 -0.57
C ILE A 105 2.80 15.99 -1.85
N GLY A 106 2.97 14.94 -2.66
CA GLY A 106 2.23 14.75 -3.90
C GLY A 106 0.74 14.58 -3.67
N THR A 107 0.34 13.91 -2.59
CA THR A 107 -1.07 13.77 -2.18
C THR A 107 -1.70 15.14 -1.87
N VAL A 108 -0.96 16.02 -1.18
CA VAL A 108 -1.48 17.33 -0.73
C VAL A 108 -1.44 18.38 -1.83
N LEU A 109 -0.36 18.42 -2.63
CA LEU A 109 -0.13 19.50 -3.59
C LEU A 109 -0.72 19.24 -4.98
N ILE A 110 -0.90 17.99 -5.38
CA ILE A 110 -1.46 17.65 -6.70
C ILE A 110 -2.94 17.28 -6.48
N PRO A 111 -3.91 18.09 -6.96
CA PRO A 111 -5.34 17.92 -6.72
C PRO A 111 -5.97 16.75 -7.51
N ILE A 112 -5.19 15.72 -7.81
CA ILE A 112 -5.61 14.46 -8.42
C ILE A 112 -5.11 13.35 -7.48
N PRO A 113 -5.90 12.91 -6.49
CA PRO A 113 -5.39 12.11 -5.35
C PRO A 113 -4.60 10.86 -5.76
N LEU A 114 -5.10 10.13 -6.77
CA LEU A 114 -4.48 8.92 -7.32
C LEU A 114 -3.13 9.23 -7.99
N ALA A 115 -3.12 10.19 -8.92
CA ALA A 115 -1.93 10.53 -9.69
C ALA A 115 -0.88 11.27 -8.84
N GLY A 116 -1.34 12.16 -7.96
CA GLY A 116 -0.50 12.97 -7.09
C GLY A 116 0.34 12.14 -6.14
N SER A 117 -0.28 11.18 -5.46
CA SER A 117 0.39 10.25 -4.54
C SER A 117 1.44 9.40 -5.28
N ALA A 118 1.07 8.82 -6.42
CA ALA A 118 1.94 7.97 -7.22
C ALA A 118 3.15 8.75 -7.78
N ILE A 119 2.91 9.91 -8.40
CA ILE A 119 3.95 10.77 -8.95
C ILE A 119 4.85 11.27 -7.84
N GLY A 120 4.27 11.74 -6.73
CA GLY A 120 4.99 12.21 -5.57
C GLY A 120 5.92 11.14 -5.00
N ALA A 121 5.43 9.92 -4.83
CA ALA A 121 6.24 8.80 -4.33
C ALA A 121 7.43 8.50 -5.25
N ILE A 122 7.21 8.44 -6.56
CA ILE A 122 8.28 8.18 -7.54
C ILE A 122 9.30 9.33 -7.56
N ALA A 123 8.83 10.57 -7.65
CA ALA A 123 9.69 11.76 -7.66
C ALA A 123 10.50 11.87 -6.36
N GLY A 124 9.86 11.60 -5.22
CA GLY A 124 10.49 11.54 -3.91
C GLY A 124 11.55 10.44 -3.84
N ALA A 125 11.28 9.24 -4.37
CA ALA A 125 12.25 8.16 -4.42
C ALA A 125 13.50 8.53 -5.24
N ILE A 126 13.30 9.15 -6.41
CA ILE A 126 14.37 9.66 -7.28
C ILE A 126 15.19 10.73 -6.55
N ALA A 127 14.53 11.76 -6.01
CA ALA A 127 15.20 12.86 -5.33
C ALA A 127 15.97 12.37 -4.10
N GLY A 128 15.34 11.50 -3.30
CA GLY A 128 15.95 10.87 -2.14
C GLY A 128 17.17 10.02 -2.49
N ALA A 129 17.11 9.25 -3.58
CA ALA A 129 18.27 8.51 -4.09
C ALA A 129 19.41 9.46 -4.44
N ILE A 130 19.15 10.51 -5.22
CA ILE A 130 20.16 11.50 -5.64
C ILE A 130 20.79 12.21 -4.45
N ILE A 131 19.99 12.65 -3.47
CA ILE A 131 20.49 13.30 -2.26
C ILE A 131 21.37 12.34 -1.46
N GLY A 132 20.93 11.09 -1.29
CA GLY A 132 21.70 10.06 -0.58
C GLY A 132 23.03 9.73 -1.26
N GLU A 133 23.06 9.67 -2.59
CA GLU A 133 24.29 9.45 -3.36
C GLU A 133 25.25 10.64 -3.30
N LYS A 134 24.73 11.88 -3.34
CA LYS A 134 25.54 13.08 -3.11
C LYS A 134 26.16 13.10 -1.71
N MET A 135 25.39 12.73 -0.69
CA MET A 135 25.90 12.57 0.68
C MET A 135 26.91 11.42 0.83
N HIS A 136 26.97 10.51 -0.15
CA HIS A 136 27.99 9.48 -0.26
C HIS A 136 29.23 9.94 -1.04
N GLY A 137 29.22 11.15 -1.61
CA GLY A 137 30.33 11.73 -2.36
C GLY A 137 30.31 11.43 -3.87
N ARG A 138 29.18 10.94 -4.42
CA ARG A 138 29.05 10.68 -5.86
C ARG A 138 28.62 11.94 -6.60
N GLU A 139 29.10 12.07 -7.84
CA GLU A 139 28.64 13.12 -8.73
C GLU A 139 27.19 12.90 -9.17
N MET A 140 26.55 13.97 -9.68
CA MET A 140 25.18 13.90 -10.16
C MET A 140 25.01 12.85 -11.28
N LYS A 141 25.97 12.77 -12.21
CA LYS A 141 25.93 11.83 -13.33
C LYS A 141 25.88 10.37 -12.87
N ASP A 142 26.64 10.05 -11.83
CA ASP A 142 26.69 8.71 -11.25
C ASP A 142 25.44 8.37 -10.42
N SER A 143 24.67 9.38 -10.02
CA SER A 143 23.45 9.22 -9.23
C SER A 143 22.21 8.92 -10.07
N LEU A 144 22.26 9.15 -11.39
CA LEU A 144 21.11 8.98 -12.29
C LEU A 144 20.68 7.52 -12.45
N LYS A 145 21.64 6.59 -12.60
CA LYS A 145 21.35 5.14 -12.69
C LYS A 145 20.71 4.62 -11.40
N PRO A 146 21.25 4.90 -10.19
CA PRO A 146 20.59 4.62 -8.92
C PRO A 146 19.18 5.19 -8.82
N ALA A 147 18.97 6.43 -9.23
CA ALA A 147 17.68 7.10 -9.15
C ALA A 147 16.63 6.50 -10.10
N ALA A 148 17.03 6.14 -11.32
CA ALA A 148 16.18 5.40 -12.25
C ALA A 148 15.81 4.01 -11.69
N GLY A 149 16.79 3.32 -11.09
CA GLY A 149 16.55 2.07 -10.38
C GLY A 149 15.54 2.23 -9.23
N ALA A 150 15.65 3.30 -8.45
CA ALA A 150 14.69 3.60 -7.37
C ALA A 150 13.27 3.82 -7.90
N ALA A 151 13.12 4.54 -9.02
CA ALA A 151 11.83 4.78 -9.66
C ALA A 151 11.18 3.48 -10.15
N ILE A 152 11.93 2.65 -10.87
CA ILE A 152 11.46 1.35 -11.36
C ILE A 152 11.11 0.44 -10.18
N GLY A 153 11.98 0.37 -9.17
CA GLY A 153 11.77 -0.38 -7.95
C GLY A 153 10.50 0.05 -7.21
N ARG A 154 10.20 1.35 -7.16
CA ARG A 154 8.97 1.86 -6.56
C ARG A 154 7.74 1.44 -7.35
N ILE A 155 7.76 1.54 -8.68
CA ILE A 155 6.63 1.12 -9.53
C ILE A 155 6.36 -0.38 -9.37
N LEU A 156 7.39 -1.21 -9.51
CA LEU A 156 7.27 -2.66 -9.35
C LEU A 156 6.84 -3.05 -7.92
N GLY A 157 7.35 -2.33 -6.92
CA GLY A 157 6.94 -2.46 -5.54
C GLY A 157 5.45 -2.19 -5.36
N SER A 158 4.92 -1.10 -5.92
CA SER A 158 3.50 -0.77 -5.82
C SER A 158 2.64 -1.85 -6.50
N LEU A 159 3.03 -2.31 -7.68
CA LEU A 159 2.33 -3.39 -8.38
C LEU A 159 2.33 -4.71 -7.58
N SER A 160 3.42 -5.01 -6.86
CA SER A 160 3.54 -6.22 -6.04
C SER A 160 2.55 -6.29 -4.88
N LYS A 161 1.90 -5.18 -4.51
CA LYS A 161 0.86 -5.16 -3.46
C LYS A 161 -0.44 -5.82 -3.89
N ALA A 162 -0.72 -5.91 -5.19
CA ALA A 162 -1.95 -6.50 -5.72
C ALA A 162 -2.26 -7.91 -5.18
N PRO A 163 -1.34 -8.89 -5.18
CA PRO A 163 -1.59 -10.21 -4.60
C PRO A 163 -1.88 -10.16 -3.10
N PHE A 164 -1.23 -9.29 -2.33
CA PHE A 164 -1.49 -9.14 -0.89
C PHE A 164 -2.88 -8.54 -0.63
N ALA A 165 -3.28 -7.55 -1.43
CA ALA A 165 -4.62 -6.98 -1.40
C ALA A 165 -5.68 -8.04 -1.74
N LEU A 166 -5.41 -8.89 -2.73
CA LEU A 166 -6.29 -10.01 -3.10
C LEU A 166 -6.42 -11.04 -1.97
N ILE A 167 -5.33 -11.38 -1.27
CA ILE A 167 -5.39 -12.29 -0.11
C ILE A 167 -6.30 -11.70 0.98
N ALA A 168 -6.08 -10.43 1.34
CA ALA A 168 -6.90 -9.72 2.30
C ALA A 168 -8.37 -9.67 1.87
N TRP A 169 -8.64 -9.41 0.59
CA TRP A 169 -10.00 -9.37 0.05
C TRP A 169 -10.67 -10.75 0.11
N CYS A 170 -10.00 -11.80 -0.35
CA CYS A 170 -10.54 -13.16 -0.36
C CYS A 170 -10.90 -13.64 1.05
N VAL A 171 -10.04 -13.43 2.05
CA VAL A 171 -10.30 -13.89 3.42
C VAL A 171 -11.45 -13.12 4.07
N LEU A 172 -11.53 -11.81 3.86
CA LEU A 172 -12.60 -10.98 4.41
C LEU A 172 -13.93 -11.25 3.73
N VAL A 173 -13.95 -11.41 2.40
CA VAL A 173 -15.17 -11.77 1.66
C VAL A 173 -15.64 -13.16 2.05
N TRP A 174 -14.73 -14.14 2.20
CA TRP A 174 -15.10 -15.48 2.63
C TRP A 174 -15.83 -15.47 3.97
N ASP A 175 -15.28 -14.81 4.99
CA ASP A 175 -15.93 -14.75 6.30
C ASP A 175 -17.21 -13.90 6.27
N ALA A 176 -17.29 -12.86 5.43
CA ALA A 176 -18.50 -12.05 5.29
C ALA A 176 -19.72 -12.81 4.76
N PHE A 177 -19.53 -13.93 4.06
CA PHE A 177 -20.61 -14.77 3.50
C PHE A 177 -20.89 -16.04 4.31
N LYS A 178 -20.14 -16.28 5.39
CA LYS A 178 -20.26 -17.45 6.24
C LYS A 178 -21.31 -17.27 7.33
#